data_AF-A0A2X2C2G2-F1
#
_entry.id   AF-A0A2X2C2G2-F1
#
_cell.length_a   1.000
_cell.length_b   1.000
_cell.length_c   1.000
_cell.angle_alpha   90.00
_cell.angle_beta   90.00
_cell.angle_gamma   90.00
#
_symmetry.space_group_name_H-M   'P 1'
#
loop_
_entity.id
_entity.type
_entity.pdbx_description
1 polymer ?
#
loop_
_entity_poly.entity_id
_entity_poly.type
_entity_poly.pdbx_seq_one_letter_code
_entity_poly.pdbx_strand_id
1 'polypeptide(L)'
;MTSLDKINNLPVEPMLKEMTATLTESQKAVAEAKETLKSLNAMIGSDDFQKLPNDIQQSLKEINRSMQGFQPGSPAYSKMVDNMQRLDQVLREMQPLLKTLNNKSNALIFEAQQGKDPEPKRAEK
;
A
#
# COMPACT_ATOMS: atom_id res chain seq x y z
N MET A 1 26.31 79.81 -3.78
CA MET A 1 25.38 79.17 -4.73
C MET A 1 25.03 77.76 -4.23
N THR A 2 24.23 77.60 -3.17
CA THR A 2 24.15 76.25 -2.54
C THR A 2 22.79 75.79 -2.00
N SER A 3 21.72 76.58 -2.12
CA SER A 3 20.38 76.14 -1.69
C SER A 3 19.27 76.38 -2.72
N LEU A 4 19.37 77.45 -3.51
CA LEU A 4 18.37 77.79 -4.53
C LEU A 4 18.42 76.87 -5.77
N ASP A 5 19.61 76.49 -6.24
CA ASP A 5 19.76 75.53 -7.35
C ASP A 5 19.25 74.13 -6.99
N LYS A 6 19.33 73.74 -5.71
CA LYS A 6 18.85 72.43 -5.24
C LYS A 6 17.33 72.34 -5.22
N ILE A 7 16.63 73.45 -4.96
CA ILE A 7 15.16 73.51 -4.98
C ILE A 7 14.64 73.48 -6.43
N ASN A 8 15.35 74.13 -7.35
CA ASN A 8 14.96 74.17 -8.76
C ASN A 8 15.20 72.84 -9.50
N ASN A 9 16.14 72.03 -9.03
CA ASN A 9 16.43 70.68 -9.55
C ASN A 9 15.75 69.55 -8.75
N LEU A 10 14.75 69.86 -7.92
CA LEU A 10 14.02 68.81 -7.24
C LEU A 10 13.31 67.92 -8.28
N PRO A 11 13.54 66.60 -8.26
CA PRO A 11 12.94 65.68 -9.20
C PRO A 11 11.50 65.36 -8.74
N VAL A 12 10.64 66.38 -8.74
CA VAL A 12 9.25 66.30 -8.27
C VAL A 12 8.43 65.40 -9.19
N GLU A 13 8.62 65.53 -10.51
CA GLU A 13 7.93 64.69 -11.50
C GLU A 13 8.23 63.19 -11.37
N PRO A 14 9.50 62.73 -11.33
CA PRO A 14 9.78 61.31 -11.14
C PRO A 14 9.36 60.80 -9.76
N MET A 15 9.41 61.63 -8.70
CA MET A 15 8.90 61.24 -7.39
C MET A 15 7.38 61.01 -7.41
N LEU A 16 6.62 61.90 -8.04
CA LEU A 16 5.16 61.73 -8.20
C LEU A 16 4.83 60.52 -9.07
N LYS A 17 5.64 60.25 -10.10
CA LYS A 17 5.50 59.07 -10.97
C LYS A 17 5.78 57.77 -10.20
N GLU A 18 6.84 57.72 -9.40
CA GLU A 18 7.15 56.58 -8.54
C GLU A 18 6.06 56.36 -7.48
N MET A 19 5.59 57.43 -6.82
CA MET A 19 4.49 57.33 -5.86
C MET A 19 3.22 56.76 -6.50
N THR A 20 2.88 57.21 -7.71
CA THR A 20 1.73 56.70 -8.46
C THR A 20 1.92 55.23 -8.84
N ALA A 21 3.13 54.84 -9.26
CA ALA A 21 3.47 53.46 -9.55
C ALA A 21 3.37 52.56 -8.31
N THR A 22 3.92 52.99 -7.17
CA THR A 22 3.83 52.27 -5.89
C THR A 22 2.38 52.12 -5.43
N LEU A 23 1.55 53.15 -5.57
CA LEU A 23 0.13 53.07 -5.24
C LEU A 23 -0.61 52.08 -6.13
N THR A 24 -0.28 52.02 -7.42
CA THR A 24 -0.87 51.09 -8.37
C THR A 24 -0.46 49.65 -8.06
N GLU A 25 0.82 49.42 -7.79
CA GLU A 25 1.33 48.11 -7.40
C GLU A 25 0.75 47.65 -6.06
N SER A 26 0.60 48.56 -5.10
CA SER A 26 -0.04 48.27 -3.81
C SER A 26 -1.50 47.87 -3.98
N GLN A 27 -2.25 48.54 -4.87
CA GLN A 27 -3.63 48.16 -5.19
C GLN A 27 -3.70 46.76 -5.81
N LYS A 28 -2.77 46.45 -6.71
CA LYS A 28 -2.67 45.14 -7.34
C LYS A 28 -2.35 44.04 -6.32
N ALA A 29 -1.36 44.24 -5.46
CA ALA A 29 -1.01 43.31 -4.40
C ALA A 29 -2.18 43.04 -3.44
N VAL A 30 -2.95 44.08 -3.08
CA VAL A 30 -4.18 43.92 -2.27
C VAL A 30 -5.25 43.11 -3.00
N ALA A 31 -5.41 43.31 -4.31
CA ALA A 31 -6.36 42.53 -5.11
C ALA A 31 -5.96 41.04 -5.18
N GLU A 32 -4.69 40.75 -5.46
CA GLU A 32 -4.15 39.38 -5.50
C GLU A 32 -4.24 38.69 -4.13
N ALA A 33 -3.97 39.41 -3.04
CA ALA A 33 -4.15 38.88 -1.69
C ALA A 33 -5.62 38.52 -1.41
N LYS A 34 -6.57 39.37 -1.83
CA LYS A 34 -8.00 39.07 -1.70
C LYS A 34 -8.42 37.84 -2.50
N GLU A 35 -7.93 37.70 -3.72
CA GLU A 35 -8.21 36.53 -4.55
C GLU A 35 -7.64 35.25 -3.92
N THR A 36 -6.41 35.32 -3.41
CA THR A 36 -5.78 34.21 -2.67
C THR A 36 -6.61 33.81 -1.46
N LEU A 37 -7.04 34.78 -0.64
CA LEU A 37 -7.89 34.51 0.52
C LEU A 37 -9.23 33.90 0.13
N LYS A 38 -9.83 34.34 -1.00
CA LYS A 38 -11.07 33.76 -1.53
C LYS A 38 -10.88 32.31 -1.94
N SER A 39 -9.79 31.99 -2.64
CA SER A 39 -9.46 30.62 -3.06
C SER A 39 -9.21 29.71 -1.85
N LEU A 40 -8.49 30.19 -0.84
CA LEU A 40 -8.29 29.47 0.42
C LEU A 40 -9.62 29.21 1.14
N ASN A 41 -10.48 30.22 1.23
CA ASN A 41 -11.79 30.06 1.86
C ASN A 41 -12.70 29.08 1.11
N ALA A 42 -12.65 29.09 -0.23
CA ALA A 42 -13.38 28.13 -1.06
C ALA A 42 -12.86 26.69 -0.89
N MET A 43 -11.54 26.51 -0.77
CA MET A 43 -10.93 25.20 -0.50
C MET A 43 -11.31 24.68 0.89
N ILE A 44 -11.16 25.50 1.94
CA ILE A 44 -11.51 25.12 3.31
C ILE A 44 -13.02 24.87 3.45
N GLY A 45 -13.83 25.67 2.76
CA GLY A 45 -15.28 25.52 2.71
C GLY A 45 -15.77 24.43 1.76
N SER A 46 -14.87 23.77 1.01
CA SER A 46 -15.26 22.69 0.10
C SER A 46 -15.73 21.47 0.87
N ASP A 47 -16.71 20.77 0.29
CA ASP A 47 -17.22 19.51 0.84
C ASP A 47 -16.09 18.49 1.06
N ASP A 48 -15.10 18.45 0.17
CA ASP A 48 -13.98 17.52 0.24
C ASP A 48 -13.11 17.77 1.47
N PHE A 49 -12.82 19.03 1.79
CA PHE A 49 -12.04 19.38 2.98
C PHE A 49 -12.80 19.09 4.28
N GLN A 50 -14.13 19.26 4.27
CA GLN A 50 -14.99 18.92 5.39
C GLN A 50 -15.13 17.40 5.60
N LYS A 51 -15.13 16.61 4.51
CA LYS A 51 -15.24 15.15 4.54
C LYS A 51 -13.94 14.45 4.87
N LEU A 52 -12.79 15.08 4.55
CA LEU A 52 -11.46 14.49 4.75
C LEU A 52 -11.24 13.87 6.16
N PRO A 53 -11.57 14.54 7.29
CA PRO A 53 -11.41 13.92 8.61
C PRO A 53 -12.31 12.69 8.81
N ASN A 54 -13.54 12.72 8.27
CA ASN A 54 -14.47 11.60 8.36
C ASN A 54 -13.98 10.41 7.52
N ASP A 55 -13.53 10.66 6.30
CA ASP A 55 -13.00 9.63 5.40
C ASP A 55 -11.75 8.96 5.99
N ILE A 56 -10.87 9.74 6.63
CA ILE A 56 -9.71 9.21 7.36
C ILE A 56 -10.17 8.32 8.52
N GLN A 57 -11.14 8.78 9.33
CA GLN A 57 -11.66 7.98 10.44
C GLN A 57 -12.30 6.68 9.97
N GLN A 58 -13.08 6.73 8.89
CA GLN A 58 -13.69 5.56 8.28
C GLN A 58 -12.62 4.59 7.76
N SER A 59 -11.64 5.09 7.02
CA SER A 59 -10.53 4.31 6.49
C SER A 59 -9.75 3.62 7.61
N LEU A 60 -9.43 4.33 8.70
CA LEU A 60 -8.76 3.75 9.87
C LEU A 60 -9.60 2.67 10.55
N LYS A 61 -10.92 2.84 10.60
CA LYS A 61 -11.83 1.83 11.16
C LYS A 61 -11.90 0.59 10.29
N GLU A 62 -11.94 0.76 8.97
CA GLU A 62 -11.94 -0.35 8.01
C GLU A 62 -10.62 -1.12 8.02
N ILE A 63 -9.49 -0.42 8.11
CA ILE A 63 -8.17 -1.04 8.30
C ILE A 63 -8.15 -1.85 9.60
N ASN A 64 -8.59 -1.27 10.72
CA ASN A 64 -8.66 -1.99 11.99
C ASN A 64 -9.56 -3.23 11.92
N ARG A 65 -10.74 -3.11 11.31
CA ARG A 65 -11.67 -4.24 11.14
C ARG A 65 -11.07 -5.34 10.27
N SER A 66 -10.39 -4.96 9.19
CA SER A 66 -9.70 -5.88 8.30
C SER A 66 -8.60 -6.61 9.06
N MET A 67 -7.76 -5.89 9.81
CA MET A 67 -6.71 -6.49 10.63
C MET A 67 -7.28 -7.45 11.70
N GLN A 68 -8.38 -7.08 12.36
CA GLN A 68 -9.07 -7.95 13.32
C GLN A 68 -9.58 -9.25 12.69
N GLY A 69 -9.99 -9.22 11.42
CA GLY A 69 -10.40 -10.41 10.67
C GLY A 69 -9.26 -11.41 10.39
N PHE A 70 -8.00 -10.99 10.52
CA PHE A 70 -6.82 -11.84 10.27
C PHE A 70 -5.95 -12.06 11.52
N GLN A 71 -6.34 -11.52 12.67
CA GLN A 71 -5.61 -11.71 13.92
C GLN A 71 -5.79 -13.14 14.48
N PRO A 72 -4.83 -13.64 15.27
CA PRO A 72 -4.99 -14.87 16.05
C PRO A 72 -6.26 -14.81 16.92
N GLY A 73 -7.16 -15.79 16.77
CA GLY A 73 -8.46 -15.84 17.43
C GLY A 73 -9.64 -15.34 16.58
N SER A 74 -9.39 -14.80 15.39
CA SER A 74 -10.46 -14.46 14.43
C SER A 74 -10.99 -15.73 13.71
N PRO A 75 -12.29 -15.77 13.35
CA PRO A 75 -12.86 -16.94 12.66
C PRO A 75 -12.19 -17.27 11.33
N ALA A 76 -11.71 -16.26 10.59
CA ALA A 76 -11.01 -16.47 9.32
C ALA A 76 -9.60 -17.00 9.53
N TYR A 77 -8.86 -16.52 10.54
CA TYR A 77 -7.56 -17.07 10.91
C TYR A 77 -7.68 -18.53 11.39
N SER A 78 -8.63 -18.84 12.27
CA SER A 78 -8.86 -20.22 12.74
C SER A 78 -9.18 -21.17 11.57
N LYS A 79 -10.10 -20.79 10.68
CA LYS A 79 -10.41 -21.59 9.48
C LYS A 79 -9.20 -21.81 8.58
N MET A 80 -8.33 -20.80 8.44
CA MET A 80 -7.10 -20.93 7.66
C MET A 80 -6.17 -21.97 8.28
N VAL A 81 -5.95 -21.91 9.60
CA VAL A 81 -5.12 -22.88 10.32
C VAL A 81 -5.71 -24.29 10.23
N ASP A 82 -7.02 -24.44 10.44
CA ASP A 82 -7.72 -25.72 10.35
C ASP A 82 -7.57 -26.34 8.93
N ASN A 83 -7.71 -25.51 7.90
CA ASN A 83 -7.51 -25.95 6.51
C ASN A 83 -6.08 -26.40 6.25
N MET A 84 -5.08 -25.71 6.81
CA MET A 84 -3.67 -26.10 6.68
C MET A 84 -3.38 -27.43 7.39
N GLN A 85 -3.95 -27.65 8.58
CA GLN A 85 -3.83 -28.92 9.28
C GLN A 85 -4.46 -30.07 8.49
N ARG A 86 -5.65 -29.85 7.93
CA ARG A 86 -6.32 -30.84 7.08
C ARG A 86 -5.53 -31.15 5.82
N LEU A 87 -4.94 -30.14 5.20
CA LEU A 87 -4.07 -30.31 4.03
C LEU A 87 -2.84 -31.16 4.41
N ASP A 88 -2.17 -30.86 5.52
CA ASP A 88 -1.04 -31.65 6.02
C ASP A 88 -1.43 -33.12 6.25
N GLN A 89 -2.61 -33.36 6.82
CA GLN A 89 -3.14 -34.71 7.00
C GLN A 89 -3.34 -35.44 5.66
N VAL A 90 -3.99 -34.79 4.69
CA VAL A 90 -4.19 -35.39 3.35
C VAL A 90 -2.84 -35.71 2.69
N LEU A 91 -1.87 -34.79 2.77
CA LEU A 91 -0.54 -35.03 2.22
C LEU A 91 0.16 -36.23 2.87
N ARG A 92 0.05 -36.39 4.19
CA ARG A 92 0.58 -37.57 4.92
C ARG A 92 -0.11 -38.87 4.51
N GLU A 93 -1.42 -38.85 4.35
CA GLU A 93 -2.21 -40.02 3.91
C GLU A 93 -1.87 -40.43 2.47
N MET A 94 -1.46 -39.48 1.63
CA MET A 94 -1.01 -39.76 0.26
C MET A 94 0.45 -40.24 0.18
N GLN A 95 1.31 -39.99 1.18
CA GLN A 95 2.70 -40.48 1.19
C GLN A 95 2.85 -41.99 0.94
N PRO A 96 2.11 -42.91 1.60
CA PRO A 96 2.23 -44.33 1.33
C PRO A 96 1.83 -44.69 -0.10
N LEU A 97 0.82 -44.04 -0.67
CA LEU A 97 0.40 -44.28 -2.06
C LEU A 97 1.49 -43.84 -3.05
N LEU A 98 2.12 -42.69 -2.81
CA LEU A 98 3.26 -42.24 -3.61
C LEU A 98 4.46 -43.18 -3.47
N LYS A 99 4.74 -43.71 -2.27
CA LYS A 99 5.77 -44.74 -2.05
C LYS A 99 5.45 -46.05 -2.78
N THR A 100 4.20 -46.52 -2.73
CA THR A 100 3.77 -47.72 -3.43
C THR A 100 3.81 -47.54 -4.95
N LEU A 101 3.40 -46.38 -5.48
CA LEU A 101 3.53 -46.06 -6.89
C LEU A 101 4.99 -45.99 -7.32
N ASN A 102 5.87 -45.34 -6.55
CA ASN A 102 7.30 -45.33 -6.84
C ASN A 102 7.90 -46.75 -6.85
N ASN A 103 7.54 -47.59 -5.87
CA ASN A 103 8.02 -48.97 -5.78
C ASN A 103 7.45 -49.88 -6.90
N LYS A 104 6.16 -49.78 -7.23
CA LYS A 104 5.54 -50.53 -8.33
C LYS A 104 5.99 -50.05 -9.70
N SER A 105 6.22 -48.75 -9.87
CA SER A 105 6.74 -48.18 -11.12
C SER A 105 8.19 -48.62 -11.34
N ASN A 106 9.01 -48.68 -10.28
CA ASN A 106 10.33 -49.32 -10.35
C ASN A 106 10.20 -50.83 -10.66
N ALA A 107 9.24 -51.55 -10.09
CA ALA A 107 9.03 -52.98 -10.37
C ALA A 107 8.53 -53.30 -11.79
N LEU A 108 8.04 -52.31 -12.54
CA LEU A 108 7.62 -52.48 -13.95
C LEU A 108 8.75 -52.15 -14.94
N ILE A 109 9.71 -51.31 -14.56
CA ILE A 109 10.87 -50.96 -15.42
C ILE A 109 12.06 -51.88 -15.17
N PHE A 110 12.17 -52.45 -13.96
CA PHE A 110 13.09 -53.54 -13.68
C PHE A 110 12.31 -54.85 -13.78
N GLU A 111 12.50 -55.58 -14.88
CA GLU A 111 12.09 -56.99 -14.97
C GLU A 111 12.39 -57.67 -13.63
N ALA A 112 11.35 -58.17 -12.97
CA ALA A 112 11.53 -58.99 -11.78
C ALA A 112 12.45 -60.14 -12.18
N GLN A 113 13.71 -60.09 -11.73
CA GLN A 113 14.55 -61.28 -11.77
C GLN A 113 13.74 -62.35 -11.04
N GLN A 114 13.27 -63.35 -11.78
CA GLN A 114 12.61 -64.51 -11.21
C GLN A 114 13.59 -65.12 -10.21
N GLY A 115 13.41 -64.80 -8.93
CA GLY A 115 14.07 -65.48 -7.85
C GLY A 115 13.72 -66.96 -8.00
N LYS A 116 14.72 -67.80 -8.23
CA LYS A 116 14.55 -69.25 -8.36
C LYS A 116 13.72 -69.76 -7.18
N ASP A 117 12.64 -70.48 -7.51
CA ASP A 117 11.78 -71.12 -6.52
C ASP A 117 12.64 -72.09 -5.68
N PRO A 118 12.54 -72.08 -4.33
CA PRO A 118 13.37 -72.94 -3.52
C PRO A 118 12.95 -74.40 -3.68
N GLU A 119 13.88 -75.23 -4.14
CA GLU A 119 13.65 -76.69 -4.23
C GLU A 119 13.58 -77.32 -2.83
N PRO A 120 12.56 -78.18 -2.58
CA PRO A 120 12.37 -78.80 -1.28
C PRO A 120 13.52 -79.76 -0.97
N LYS A 121 14.18 -79.55 0.17
CA LYS A 121 15.17 -80.49 0.71
C LYS A 121 14.46 -81.63 1.41
N ARG A 122 14.82 -82.86 1.04
CA ARG A 122 14.32 -84.11 1.62
C ARG A 122 14.59 -84.13 3.12
N ALA A 123 13.60 -84.51 3.92
CA ALA A 123 13.79 -84.84 5.33
C ALA A 123 14.53 -86.18 5.44
N GLU A 124 15.66 -86.20 6.13
CA GLU A 124 16.29 -87.45 6.55
C GLU A 124 15.55 -88.02 7.77
N LYS A 125 15.46 -89.35 7.81
CA LYS A 125 14.76 -90.14 8.83
C LYS A 125 15.57 -90.28 10.12
#